data_AF-A0A351DVS1-F1
#
_entry.id   AF-A0A351DVS1-F1
#
_cell.length_a   1.000
_cell.length_b   1.000
_cell.length_c   1.000
_cell.angle_alpha   90.00
_cell.angle_beta   90.00
_cell.angle_gamma   90.00
#
_symmetry.space_group_name_H-M   'P 1'
#
loop_
_entity.id
_entity.type
_entity.pdbx_description
1 polymer ?
#
loop_
_entity_poly.entity_id
_entity_poly.type
_entity_poly.pdbx_seq_one_letter_code
_entity_poly.pdbx_strand_id
1 'polypeptide(L)'
;DDEDRENEGDFLIAARHATPEVINFMATHGRGLICAPLLENRCDELGLELMVASNNAAYETPFTVSVDLMGHGCTTGISASDRSKTIHALIDPATEPSELGKPGHIFPLRAKPGGVLRRPGHTEAAVDFSRLAGFEPAGVIVEIMNEDGTMARLPELKVLAEQHGMKLVSIADLIAYRLEHESLIQRTADVELNTQFGAFRAISYRQTTNDVDHLALVMGEWDAQDSVPVRMHASSMVGDIFQVTDFGKGPELHAAMKHIQAHGRGVVVFINKSRQGGGLADELKAYAAKKLSSQ
;
A
#
# COMPACT_ATOMS: atom_id res chain seq x y z
N ASP A 1 4.08 -14.12 1.61
CA ASP A 1 4.81 -12.85 1.41
C ASP A 1 6.32 -13.12 1.42
N ASP A 2 7.16 -12.10 1.65
CA ASP A 2 8.63 -12.25 1.65
C ASP A 2 9.12 -13.10 2.85
N GLU A 3 10.28 -13.76 2.71
CA GLU A 3 10.90 -14.55 3.78
C GLU A 3 11.25 -13.69 5.01
N ASP A 4 11.55 -12.40 4.79
CA ASP A 4 11.87 -11.43 5.84
C ASP A 4 10.63 -10.76 6.48
N ARG A 5 9.40 -11.15 6.08
CA ARG A 5 8.14 -10.65 6.66
C ARG A 5 7.41 -11.78 7.42
N GLU A 6 6.23 -12.24 6.99
CA GLU A 6 5.52 -13.35 7.64
C GLU A 6 6.06 -14.71 7.16
N ASN A 7 6.63 -14.75 5.95
CA ASN A 7 7.06 -15.96 5.25
C ASN A 7 5.93 -17.01 5.11
N GLU A 8 4.70 -16.53 4.96
CA GLU A 8 3.47 -17.33 4.95
C GLU A 8 2.75 -17.21 3.60
N GLY A 9 1.83 -18.14 3.34
CA GLY A 9 0.99 -18.14 2.16
C GLY A 9 -0.49 -18.07 2.54
N ASP A 10 -1.22 -17.25 1.80
CA ASP A 10 -2.67 -17.11 1.93
C ASP A 10 -3.36 -17.64 0.68
N PHE A 11 -4.48 -18.33 0.86
CA PHE A 11 -5.45 -18.42 -0.23
C PHE A 11 -6.08 -17.05 -0.43
N LEU A 12 -6.29 -16.67 -1.69
CA LEU A 12 -6.83 -15.37 -2.05
C LEU A 12 -7.89 -15.54 -3.14
N ILE A 13 -9.04 -14.89 -2.96
CA ILE A 13 -10.04 -14.74 -4.01
C ILE A 13 -10.67 -13.34 -3.94
N ALA A 14 -11.14 -12.82 -5.07
CA ALA A 14 -11.96 -11.61 -5.06
C ALA A 14 -13.25 -11.86 -4.26
N ALA A 15 -13.64 -10.91 -3.42
CA ALA A 15 -14.80 -11.07 -2.52
C ALA A 15 -16.10 -11.38 -3.26
N ARG A 16 -16.25 -10.87 -4.49
CA ARG A 16 -17.38 -11.16 -5.38
C ARG A 16 -17.53 -12.64 -5.77
N HIS A 17 -16.48 -13.45 -5.60
CA HIS A 17 -16.49 -14.88 -5.89
C HIS A 17 -16.44 -15.75 -4.63
N ALA A 18 -16.70 -15.17 -3.46
CA ALA A 18 -16.73 -15.85 -2.17
C ALA A 18 -17.98 -16.73 -1.99
N THR A 19 -18.14 -17.75 -2.84
CA THR A 19 -19.24 -18.73 -2.76
C THR A 19 -19.12 -19.61 -1.50
N PRO A 20 -20.21 -20.25 -1.04
CA PRO A 20 -20.16 -21.19 0.08
C PRO A 20 -19.12 -22.31 -0.12
N GLU A 21 -18.97 -22.81 -1.35
CA GLU A 21 -17.99 -23.84 -1.71
C GLU A 21 -16.56 -23.33 -1.54
N VAL A 22 -16.28 -22.09 -1.98
CA VAL A 22 -14.97 -21.44 -1.80
C VAL A 22 -14.66 -21.20 -0.33
N ILE A 23 -15.63 -20.72 0.46
CA ILE A 23 -15.45 -20.51 1.90
C ILE A 23 -15.22 -21.83 2.64
N ASN A 24 -15.92 -22.88 2.24
CA ASN A 24 -15.70 -24.22 2.79
C ASN A 24 -14.30 -24.75 2.44
N PHE A 25 -13.86 -24.53 1.19
CA PHE A 25 -12.50 -24.86 0.75
C PHE A 25 -11.45 -24.13 1.59
N MET A 26 -11.60 -22.81 1.73
CA MET A 26 -10.73 -21.97 2.56
C MET A 26 -10.68 -22.43 4.01
N ALA A 27 -11.81 -22.79 4.60
CA ALA A 27 -11.87 -23.31 5.97
C ALA A 27 -11.22 -24.69 6.12
N THR A 28 -11.31 -25.54 5.09
CA THR A 28 -10.80 -26.92 5.12
C THR A 28 -9.30 -26.99 4.86
N HIS A 29 -8.82 -26.23 3.87
CA HIS A 29 -7.45 -26.29 3.36
C HIS A 29 -6.58 -25.12 3.83
N GLY A 30 -7.17 -23.95 4.10
CA GLY A 30 -6.45 -22.84 4.72
C GLY A 30 -6.31 -23.09 6.22
N ARG A 31 -7.43 -23.39 6.89
CA ARG A 31 -7.55 -23.63 8.35
C ARG A 31 -7.21 -22.41 9.23
N GLY A 32 -6.64 -21.36 8.66
CA GLY A 32 -6.41 -20.06 9.29
C GLY A 32 -7.68 -19.23 9.47
N LEU A 33 -7.50 -17.92 9.63
CA LEU A 33 -8.59 -17.00 9.89
C LEU A 33 -9.12 -16.41 8.57
N ILE A 34 -10.39 -16.68 8.25
CA ILE A 34 -11.00 -16.10 7.05
C ILE A 34 -11.24 -14.61 7.28
N CYS A 35 -10.48 -13.80 6.54
CA CYS A 35 -10.51 -12.35 6.61
C CYS A 35 -11.03 -11.76 5.30
N ALA A 36 -11.60 -10.56 5.37
CA ALA A 36 -12.14 -9.84 4.21
C ALA A 36 -11.47 -8.46 4.05
N PRO A 37 -10.34 -8.37 3.32
CA PRO A 37 -9.73 -7.09 2.99
C PRO A 37 -10.66 -6.15 2.21
N LEU A 38 -10.80 -4.92 2.70
CA LEU A 38 -11.63 -3.86 2.13
C LEU A 38 -10.83 -2.55 2.11
N LEU A 39 -11.13 -1.66 1.17
CA LEU A 39 -10.59 -0.30 1.24
C LEU A 39 -11.11 0.46 2.48
N GLU A 40 -10.26 1.34 3.01
CA GLU A 40 -10.58 2.19 4.17
C GLU A 40 -11.91 2.95 4.02
N ASN A 41 -12.20 3.52 2.84
CA ASN A 41 -13.45 4.25 2.61
C ASN A 41 -14.67 3.32 2.71
N ARG A 42 -14.56 2.07 2.24
CA ARG A 42 -15.65 1.10 2.37
C ARG A 42 -15.87 0.67 3.82
N CYS A 43 -14.78 0.54 4.57
CA CYS A 43 -14.88 0.32 6.02
C CYS A 43 -15.57 1.51 6.72
N ASP A 44 -15.30 2.75 6.31
CA ASP A 44 -15.94 3.94 6.88
C ASP A 44 -17.43 4.00 6.54
N GLU A 45 -17.82 3.72 5.29
CA GLU A 45 -19.22 3.62 4.86
C GLU A 45 -20.01 2.61 5.70
N LEU A 46 -19.41 1.47 6.04
CA LEU A 46 -20.02 0.38 6.81
C LEU A 46 -19.86 0.54 8.34
N GLY A 47 -19.23 1.61 8.80
CA GLY A 47 -18.94 1.84 10.22
C GLY A 47 -18.07 0.74 10.85
N LEU A 48 -17.07 0.27 10.12
CA LEU A 48 -16.12 -0.78 10.54
C LEU A 48 -14.86 -0.13 11.11
N GLU A 49 -14.92 0.19 12.40
CA GLU A 49 -13.79 0.71 13.17
C GLU A 49 -12.74 -0.39 13.44
N LEU A 50 -11.49 0.02 13.64
CA LEU A 50 -10.44 -0.89 14.11
C LEU A 50 -10.84 -1.52 15.44
N MET A 51 -10.58 -2.82 15.60
CA MET A 51 -10.97 -3.55 16.82
C MET A 51 -10.23 -3.04 18.07
N VAL A 52 -9.02 -2.53 17.89
CA VAL A 52 -8.19 -1.98 18.97
C VAL A 52 -7.67 -0.59 18.59
N ALA A 53 -7.61 0.32 19.57
CA ALA A 53 -7.14 1.69 19.36
C ALA A 53 -5.61 1.78 19.17
N SER A 54 -4.85 0.87 19.78
CA SER A 54 -3.40 0.77 19.65
C SER A 54 -3.05 -0.66 19.26
N ASN A 55 -2.59 -0.83 18.02
CA ASN A 55 -2.20 -2.14 17.49
C ASN A 55 -0.71 -2.36 17.75
N ASN A 56 -0.38 -3.40 18.52
CA ASN A 56 0.99 -3.83 18.79
C ASN A 56 1.28 -5.22 18.21
N ALA A 57 0.40 -5.74 17.35
CA ALA A 57 0.61 -7.02 16.69
C ALA A 57 1.80 -6.94 15.73
N ALA A 58 2.46 -8.09 15.52
CA ALA A 58 3.45 -8.22 14.47
C ALA A 58 2.84 -7.78 13.13
N TYR A 59 3.57 -6.93 12.40
CA TYR A 59 3.16 -6.36 11.11
C TYR A 59 1.88 -5.49 11.11
N GLU A 60 1.34 -5.17 12.29
CA GLU A 60 0.23 -4.23 12.51
C GLU A 60 -1.00 -4.52 11.63
N THR A 61 -1.38 -5.79 11.51
CA THR A 61 -2.54 -6.21 10.70
C THR A 61 -3.82 -5.45 11.11
N PRO A 62 -4.48 -4.72 10.19
CA PRO A 62 -5.49 -3.72 10.53
C PRO A 62 -6.90 -4.34 10.68
N PHE A 63 -7.07 -5.19 11.68
CA PHE A 63 -8.36 -5.82 12.00
C PHE A 63 -9.41 -4.78 12.40
N THR A 64 -10.57 -4.83 11.75
CA THR A 64 -11.78 -4.16 12.25
C THR A 64 -12.49 -5.03 13.27
N VAL A 65 -13.51 -4.47 13.92
CA VAL A 65 -14.53 -5.29 14.58
C VAL A 65 -15.03 -6.38 13.63
N SER A 66 -15.16 -7.62 14.14
CA SER A 66 -15.69 -8.73 13.34
C SER A 66 -17.18 -8.55 13.10
N VAL A 67 -17.69 -9.12 12.01
CA VAL A 67 -19.08 -8.91 11.59
C VAL A 67 -19.75 -10.16 11.05
N ASP A 68 -21.08 -10.17 11.16
CA ASP A 68 -21.98 -11.07 10.44
C ASP A 68 -23.13 -10.27 9.82
N LEU A 69 -23.61 -10.70 8.65
CA LEU A 69 -24.85 -10.19 8.10
C LEU A 69 -26.04 -10.68 8.93
N MET A 70 -26.85 -9.75 9.42
CA MET A 70 -28.08 -10.05 10.15
C MET A 70 -29.26 -10.24 9.18
N GLY A 71 -30.10 -11.24 9.43
CA GLY A 71 -31.22 -11.54 8.54
C GLY A 71 -30.77 -12.22 7.24
N HIS A 72 -31.49 -12.00 6.14
CA HIS A 72 -31.14 -12.54 4.80
C HIS A 72 -30.90 -14.06 4.75
N GLY A 73 -31.56 -14.79 5.65
CA GLY A 73 -31.40 -16.24 5.82
C GLY A 73 -30.04 -16.68 6.37
N CYS A 74 -29.27 -15.77 6.98
CA CYS A 74 -28.18 -16.11 7.88
C CYS A 74 -28.76 -16.56 9.24
N THR A 75 -28.01 -17.40 9.94
CA THR A 75 -28.41 -17.97 11.23
C THR A 75 -27.42 -17.59 12.32
N THR A 76 -26.41 -18.43 12.57
CA THR A 76 -25.38 -18.19 13.57
C THR A 76 -24.16 -17.47 13.00
N GLY A 77 -24.05 -17.29 11.68
CA GLY A 77 -22.95 -16.56 11.05
C GLY A 77 -21.76 -17.45 10.64
N ILE A 78 -21.51 -18.56 11.35
CA ILE A 78 -20.28 -19.34 11.18
C ILE A 78 -20.27 -20.28 9.95
N SER A 79 -21.45 -20.64 9.43
CA SER A 79 -21.54 -21.57 8.31
C SER A 79 -20.84 -21.01 7.06
N ALA A 80 -20.40 -21.87 6.14
CA ALA A 80 -19.78 -21.40 4.90
C ALA A 80 -20.75 -20.53 4.07
N SER A 81 -22.05 -20.86 4.11
CA SER A 81 -23.11 -20.05 3.50
C SER A 81 -23.27 -18.68 4.18
N ASP A 82 -23.31 -18.65 5.50
CA ASP A 82 -23.51 -17.39 6.25
C ASP A 82 -22.30 -16.46 6.07
N ARG A 83 -21.08 -17.00 6.18
CA ARG A 83 -19.83 -16.28 5.90
C ARG A 83 -19.76 -15.75 4.46
N SER A 84 -20.17 -16.56 3.47
CA SER A 84 -20.28 -16.13 2.07
C SER A 84 -21.22 -14.93 1.92
N LYS A 85 -22.44 -15.01 2.49
CA LYS A 85 -23.41 -13.91 2.46
C LYS A 85 -22.89 -12.65 3.15
N THR A 86 -22.22 -12.78 4.30
CA THR A 86 -21.58 -11.66 4.99
C THR A 86 -20.53 -10.99 4.09
N ILE A 87 -19.67 -11.76 3.42
CA ILE A 87 -18.66 -11.21 2.50
C ILE A 87 -19.32 -10.50 1.31
N HIS A 88 -20.41 -11.04 0.76
CA HIS A 88 -21.16 -10.37 -0.30
C HIS A 88 -21.79 -9.05 0.17
N ALA A 89 -22.32 -8.99 1.39
CA ALA A 89 -22.84 -7.73 1.95
C ALA A 89 -21.74 -6.68 2.15
N LEU A 90 -20.52 -7.08 2.52
CA LEU A 90 -19.40 -6.15 2.66
C LEU A 90 -19.06 -5.40 1.35
N ILE A 91 -19.31 -6.00 0.20
CA ILE A 91 -19.04 -5.40 -1.12
C ILE A 91 -20.28 -4.82 -1.81
N ASP A 92 -21.48 -5.09 -1.31
CA ASP A 92 -22.71 -4.57 -1.90
C ASP A 92 -22.89 -3.09 -1.53
N PRO A 93 -22.88 -2.15 -2.50
CA PRO A 93 -23.03 -0.73 -2.23
C PRO A 93 -24.36 -0.36 -1.55
N ALA A 94 -25.37 -1.23 -1.60
CA ALA A 94 -26.66 -1.02 -0.94
C ALA A 94 -26.71 -1.51 0.52
N THR A 95 -25.67 -2.21 1.01
CA THR A 95 -25.65 -2.69 2.40
C THR A 95 -25.50 -1.52 3.37
N GLU A 96 -26.43 -1.42 4.31
CA GLU A 96 -26.42 -0.42 5.36
C GLU A 96 -25.61 -0.91 6.59
N PRO A 97 -24.93 -0.03 7.34
CA PRO A 97 -24.17 -0.40 8.54
C PRO A 97 -24.98 -1.17 9.59
N SER A 98 -26.28 -0.90 9.67
CA SER A 98 -27.21 -1.51 10.62
C SER A 98 -27.57 -2.96 10.28
N GLU A 99 -27.24 -3.43 9.07
CA GLU A 99 -27.42 -4.84 8.66
C GLU A 99 -26.26 -5.73 9.12
N LEU A 100 -25.16 -5.14 9.58
CA LEU A 100 -23.98 -5.86 10.04
C LEU A 100 -23.96 -5.94 11.57
N GLY A 101 -24.17 -7.15 12.09
CA GLY A 101 -24.01 -7.47 13.50
C GLY A 101 -22.54 -7.40 13.90
N LYS A 102 -22.25 -6.84 15.09
CA LYS A 102 -20.92 -6.69 15.68
C LYS A 102 -20.98 -7.21 17.12
N PRO A 103 -20.18 -8.22 17.53
CA PRO A 103 -19.21 -8.99 16.74
C PRO A 103 -19.87 -9.99 15.77
N GLY A 104 -19.06 -10.66 14.95
CA GLY A 104 -19.45 -11.80 14.12
C GLY A 104 -18.27 -12.68 13.70
N HIS A 105 -18.39 -13.42 12.59
CA HIS A 105 -17.46 -14.49 12.21
C HIS A 105 -16.63 -14.20 10.94
N ILE A 106 -16.86 -13.08 10.26
CA ILE A 106 -15.95 -12.53 9.26
C ILE A 106 -15.12 -11.41 9.88
N PHE A 107 -13.84 -11.35 9.52
CA PHE A 107 -12.88 -10.38 10.04
C PHE A 107 -12.46 -9.42 8.91
N PRO A 108 -13.13 -8.27 8.75
CA PRO A 108 -12.70 -7.30 7.77
C PRO A 108 -11.33 -6.71 8.12
N LEU A 109 -10.52 -6.42 7.10
CA LEU A 109 -9.20 -5.82 7.22
C LEU A 109 -9.16 -4.51 6.44
N ARG A 110 -8.69 -3.42 7.07
CA ARG A 110 -8.62 -2.10 6.43
C ARG A 110 -7.36 -1.96 5.57
N ALA A 111 -7.50 -2.17 4.26
CA ALA A 111 -6.41 -2.04 3.30
C ALA A 111 -6.13 -0.58 2.94
N LYS A 112 -4.85 -0.23 2.77
CA LYS A 112 -4.45 1.10 2.31
C LYS A 112 -4.86 1.33 0.85
N PRO A 113 -5.39 2.52 0.47
CA PRO A 113 -5.81 2.82 -0.91
C PRO A 113 -4.73 2.61 -1.98
N GLY A 114 -3.46 2.81 -1.65
CA GLY A 114 -2.36 2.57 -2.58
C GLY A 114 -1.97 1.10 -2.74
N GLY A 115 -2.59 0.19 -2.02
CA GLY A 115 -2.35 -1.25 -2.10
C GLY A 115 -0.93 -1.63 -1.72
N VAL A 116 -0.37 -2.63 -2.41
CA VAL A 116 0.96 -3.19 -2.09
C VAL A 116 2.09 -2.18 -2.24
N LEU A 117 1.87 -1.11 -3.01
CA LEU A 117 2.81 0.01 -3.18
C LEU A 117 2.86 0.93 -1.94
N ARG A 118 1.90 0.81 -1.03
CA ARG A 118 1.88 1.52 0.27
C ARG A 118 2.25 0.60 1.43
N ARG A 119 1.73 -0.63 1.45
CA ARG A 119 2.04 -1.64 2.46
C ARG A 119 2.12 -3.02 1.80
N PRO A 120 3.27 -3.69 1.80
CA PRO A 120 3.45 -4.96 1.10
C PRO A 120 2.91 -6.16 1.92
N GLY A 121 1.60 -6.19 2.18
CA GLY A 121 0.94 -7.25 2.94
C GLY A 121 -0.16 -7.98 2.17
N HIS A 122 -0.57 -9.16 2.66
CA HIS A 122 -1.64 -9.97 2.06
C HIS A 122 -2.97 -9.22 1.98
N THR A 123 -3.27 -8.38 2.99
CA THR A 123 -4.42 -7.47 3.00
C THR A 123 -4.47 -6.58 1.74
N GLU A 124 -3.38 -5.88 1.46
CA GLU A 124 -3.26 -5.02 0.29
C GLU A 124 -3.25 -5.80 -1.02
N ALA A 125 -2.58 -6.96 -1.05
CA ALA A 125 -2.52 -7.81 -2.23
C ALA A 125 -3.92 -8.31 -2.66
N ALA A 126 -4.78 -8.67 -1.71
CA ALA A 126 -6.16 -9.10 -1.97
C ALA A 126 -6.99 -8.02 -2.66
N VAL A 127 -6.85 -6.78 -2.20
CA VAL A 127 -7.51 -5.63 -2.80
C VAL A 127 -6.97 -5.34 -4.20
N ASP A 128 -5.65 -5.41 -4.38
CA ASP A 128 -5.00 -5.12 -5.65
C ASP A 128 -5.30 -6.16 -6.72
N PHE A 129 -5.23 -7.47 -6.40
CA PHE A 129 -5.59 -8.52 -7.36
C PHE A 129 -7.06 -8.41 -7.79
N SER A 130 -7.97 -8.11 -6.86
CA SER A 130 -9.39 -7.94 -7.17
C SER A 130 -9.61 -6.73 -8.09
N ARG A 131 -8.91 -5.62 -7.85
CA ARG A 131 -8.92 -4.44 -8.72
C ARG A 131 -8.35 -4.73 -10.11
N LEU A 132 -7.21 -5.43 -10.19
CA LEU A 132 -6.57 -5.80 -11.47
C LEU A 132 -7.45 -6.75 -12.29
N ALA A 133 -8.28 -7.56 -11.63
CA ALA A 133 -9.28 -8.41 -12.27
C ALA A 133 -10.55 -7.65 -12.72
N GLY A 134 -10.64 -6.34 -12.46
CA GLY A 134 -11.81 -5.53 -12.82
C GLY A 134 -12.99 -5.65 -11.87
N PHE A 135 -12.77 -6.21 -10.67
CA PHE A 135 -13.78 -6.30 -9.60
C PHE A 135 -13.65 -5.16 -8.61
N GLU A 136 -14.55 -5.14 -7.63
CA GLU A 136 -14.42 -4.29 -6.47
C GLU A 136 -13.07 -4.52 -5.77
N PRO A 137 -12.48 -3.46 -5.20
CA PRO A 137 -11.22 -3.53 -4.48
C PRO A 137 -11.42 -4.19 -3.10
N ALA A 138 -11.82 -5.46 -3.10
CA ALA A 138 -12.16 -6.27 -1.94
C ALA A 138 -11.88 -7.75 -2.20
N GLY A 139 -11.27 -8.42 -1.22
CA GLY A 139 -10.88 -9.83 -1.33
C GLY A 139 -11.32 -10.66 -0.13
N VAL A 140 -11.00 -11.94 -0.18
CA VAL A 140 -11.05 -12.88 0.95
C VAL A 140 -9.71 -13.57 1.00
N ILE A 141 -9.13 -13.60 2.20
CA ILE A 141 -7.87 -14.28 2.46
C ILE A 141 -8.00 -15.23 3.64
N VAL A 142 -7.17 -16.28 3.64
CA VAL A 142 -6.97 -17.17 4.78
C VAL A 142 -5.56 -17.73 4.74
N GLU A 143 -4.86 -17.66 5.85
CA GLU A 143 -3.51 -18.24 5.98
C GLU A 143 -3.59 -19.76 5.85
N ILE A 144 -2.54 -20.37 5.28
CA ILE A 144 -2.50 -21.81 5.01
C ILE A 144 -1.67 -22.53 6.08
N MET A 145 -2.32 -23.46 6.79
CA MET A 145 -1.69 -24.36 7.74
C MET A 145 -1.58 -25.80 7.22
N ASN A 146 -0.43 -26.41 7.48
CA ASN A 146 -0.20 -27.85 7.34
C ASN A 146 -1.14 -28.64 8.25
N GLU A 147 -1.27 -29.95 8.00
CA GLU A 147 -2.19 -30.81 8.77
C GLU A 147 -1.79 -30.95 10.25
N ASP A 148 -0.50 -30.78 10.54
CA ASP A 148 0.04 -30.78 11.90
C ASP A 148 -0.15 -29.44 12.63
N GLY A 149 -0.77 -28.45 11.98
CA GLY A 149 -1.02 -27.11 12.51
C GLY A 149 0.15 -26.14 12.38
N THR A 150 1.26 -26.54 11.76
CA THR A 150 2.34 -25.61 11.41
C THR A 150 1.96 -24.75 10.19
N MET A 151 2.57 -23.56 10.06
CA MET A 151 2.34 -22.70 8.89
C MET A 151 3.01 -23.29 7.65
N ALA A 152 2.26 -23.39 6.55
CA ALA A 152 2.78 -23.88 5.29
C ALA A 152 3.77 -22.88 4.68
N ARG A 153 4.96 -23.37 4.32
CA ARG A 153 6.04 -22.56 3.70
C ARG A 153 6.10 -22.80 2.19
N LEU A 154 6.90 -21.98 1.49
CA LEU A 154 6.96 -21.97 0.03
C LEU A 154 7.05 -23.36 -0.66
N PRO A 155 7.86 -24.33 -0.18
CA PRO A 155 7.89 -25.67 -0.78
C PRO A 155 6.53 -26.40 -0.71
N GLU A 156 5.83 -26.29 0.41
CA GLU A 156 4.53 -26.92 0.65
C GLU A 156 3.43 -26.21 -0.15
N LEU A 157 3.48 -24.87 -0.20
CA LEU A 157 2.57 -24.05 -0.99
C LEU A 157 2.65 -24.38 -2.49
N LYS A 158 3.84 -24.69 -3.02
CA LYS A 158 4.00 -25.13 -4.42
C LYS A 158 3.27 -26.44 -4.69
N VAL A 159 3.39 -27.41 -3.78
CA VAL A 159 2.70 -28.71 -3.89
C VAL A 159 1.18 -28.51 -3.82
N LEU A 160 0.70 -27.70 -2.88
CA LEU A 160 -0.73 -27.43 -2.70
C LEU A 160 -1.32 -26.70 -3.92
N ALA A 161 -0.58 -25.73 -4.48
CA ALA A 161 -0.99 -25.02 -5.68
C ALA A 161 -1.12 -25.96 -6.87
N GLU A 162 -0.18 -26.90 -7.05
CA GLU A 162 -0.28 -27.91 -8.11
C GLU A 162 -1.47 -28.86 -7.90
N GLN A 163 -1.66 -29.37 -6.67
CA GLN A 163 -2.76 -30.27 -6.30
C GLN A 163 -4.14 -29.68 -6.60
N HIS A 164 -4.31 -28.37 -6.38
CA HIS A 164 -5.59 -27.68 -6.59
C HIS A 164 -5.64 -26.86 -7.89
N GLY A 165 -4.63 -26.96 -8.76
CA GLY A 165 -4.58 -26.24 -10.04
C GLY A 165 -4.56 -24.72 -9.90
N MET A 166 -3.98 -24.21 -8.82
CA MET A 166 -3.92 -22.79 -8.48
C MET A 166 -2.63 -22.12 -8.98
N LYS A 167 -2.69 -20.80 -9.11
CA LYS A 167 -1.51 -19.97 -9.36
C LYS A 167 -0.88 -19.58 -8.02
N LEU A 168 0.44 -19.68 -7.96
CA LEU A 168 1.24 -19.14 -6.86
C LEU A 168 1.96 -17.88 -7.36
N VAL A 169 1.85 -16.80 -6.60
CA VAL A 169 2.42 -15.48 -6.92
C VAL A 169 3.06 -14.90 -5.67
N SER A 170 4.00 -13.97 -5.85
CA SER A 170 4.59 -13.22 -4.75
C SER A 170 4.06 -11.78 -4.70
N ILE A 171 4.05 -11.17 -3.51
CA ILE A 171 3.75 -9.75 -3.36
C ILE A 171 4.82 -8.90 -4.07
N ALA A 172 6.08 -9.36 -4.07
CA ALA A 172 7.17 -8.70 -4.79
C ALA A 172 6.89 -8.63 -6.30
N ASP A 173 6.43 -9.72 -6.90
CA ASP A 173 6.05 -9.76 -8.32
C ASP A 173 4.83 -8.87 -8.59
N LEU A 174 3.85 -8.83 -7.69
CA LEU A 174 2.72 -7.92 -7.81
C LEU A 174 3.16 -6.45 -7.75
N ILE A 175 4.09 -6.10 -6.85
CA ILE A 175 4.68 -4.75 -6.77
C ILE A 175 5.38 -4.42 -8.08
N ALA A 176 6.23 -5.31 -8.59
CA ALA A 176 6.94 -5.12 -9.86
C ALA A 176 5.96 -4.93 -11.02
N TYR A 177 4.95 -5.80 -11.12
CA TYR A 177 3.90 -5.71 -12.13
C TYR A 177 3.16 -4.37 -12.08
N ARG A 178 2.72 -3.92 -10.89
CA ARG A 178 2.03 -2.64 -10.75
C ARG A 178 2.95 -1.45 -11.08
N LEU A 179 4.22 -1.48 -10.70
CA LEU A 179 5.17 -0.41 -11.04
C LEU A 179 5.46 -0.31 -12.54
N GLU A 180 5.40 -1.44 -13.26
CA GLU A 180 5.59 -1.48 -14.71
C GLU A 180 4.34 -1.00 -15.49
N HIS A 181 3.15 -1.31 -14.99
CA HIS A 181 1.89 -1.10 -15.72
C HIS A 181 1.09 0.12 -15.25
N GLU A 182 1.35 0.62 -14.05
CA GLU A 182 0.63 1.74 -13.46
C GLU A 182 1.55 2.93 -13.20
N SER A 183 0.99 4.14 -13.32
CA SER A 183 1.66 5.34 -12.84
C SER A 183 0.96 5.86 -11.59
N LEU A 184 1.72 6.00 -10.51
CA LEU A 184 1.23 6.63 -9.27
C LEU A 184 1.28 8.16 -9.28
N ILE A 185 1.64 8.75 -10.42
CA ILE A 185 1.83 10.18 -10.56
C ILE A 185 1.13 10.71 -11.80
N GLN A 186 0.65 11.94 -11.71
CA GLN A 186 0.04 12.67 -12.83
C GLN A 186 0.78 13.98 -13.04
N ARG A 187 1.16 14.30 -14.27
CA ARG A 187 1.78 15.58 -14.60
C ARG A 187 0.75 16.70 -14.44
N THR A 188 1.01 17.68 -13.58
CA THR A 188 0.08 18.78 -13.29
C THR A 188 0.54 20.14 -13.78
N ALA A 189 1.84 20.34 -13.98
CA ALA A 189 2.40 21.56 -14.56
C ALA A 189 3.71 21.26 -15.29
N ASP A 190 4.06 22.11 -16.24
CA ASP A 190 5.27 22.02 -17.05
C ASP A 190 5.69 23.43 -17.48
N VAL A 191 6.75 23.96 -16.88
CA VAL A 191 7.19 25.34 -17.09
C VAL A 191 8.70 25.41 -17.17
N GLU A 192 9.25 26.41 -17.85
CA GLU A 192 10.68 26.73 -17.74
C GLU A 192 10.92 27.59 -16.50
N LEU A 193 11.87 27.19 -15.65
CA LEU A 193 12.35 27.95 -14.51
C LEU A 193 13.79 28.38 -14.74
N ASN A 194 13.98 29.70 -14.78
CA ASN A 194 15.29 30.32 -14.81
C ASN A 194 15.83 30.47 -13.39
N THR A 195 16.80 29.62 -13.04
CA THR A 195 17.43 29.61 -11.71
C THR A 195 18.83 30.21 -11.78
N GLN A 196 19.42 30.52 -10.63
CA GLN A 196 20.85 30.90 -10.55
C GLN A 196 21.81 29.80 -11.03
N PHE A 197 21.31 28.57 -11.24
CA PHE A 197 22.07 27.40 -11.72
C PHE A 197 21.71 27.04 -13.17
N GLY A 198 21.06 27.95 -13.91
CA GLY A 198 20.64 27.74 -15.28
C GLY A 198 19.13 27.53 -15.45
N ALA A 199 18.72 27.41 -16.70
CA ALA A 199 17.33 27.12 -17.08
C ALA A 199 17.04 25.63 -16.90
N PHE A 200 15.96 25.32 -16.19
CA PHE A 200 15.45 23.96 -16.03
C PHE A 200 13.99 23.91 -16.47
N ARG A 201 13.60 22.85 -17.16
CA ARG A 201 12.19 22.50 -17.33
C ARG A 201 11.69 21.89 -16.03
N ALA A 202 10.79 22.59 -15.36
CA ALA A 202 10.21 22.22 -14.09
C ALA A 202 8.85 21.56 -14.32
N ILE A 203 8.75 20.30 -13.90
CA ILE A 203 7.57 19.48 -14.12
C ILE A 203 6.99 19.09 -12.75
N SER A 204 5.74 19.47 -12.52
CA SER A 204 5.01 19.06 -11.32
C SER A 204 4.34 17.71 -11.55
N TYR A 205 4.49 16.80 -10.59
CA TYR A 205 3.88 15.47 -10.57
C TYR A 205 3.05 15.30 -9.31
N ARG A 206 1.73 15.19 -9.46
CA ARG A 206 0.80 14.88 -8.37
C ARG A 206 0.77 13.39 -8.11
N GLN A 207 1.09 12.99 -6.88
CA GLN A 207 0.93 11.61 -6.45
C GLN A 207 -0.56 11.29 -6.22
N THR A 208 -1.08 10.28 -6.92
CA THR A 208 -2.51 9.92 -6.93
C THR A 208 -3.04 9.36 -5.61
N THR A 209 -2.13 9.00 -4.70
CA THR A 209 -2.47 8.30 -3.44
C THR A 209 -2.52 9.22 -2.22
N ASN A 210 -2.07 10.48 -2.33
CA ASN A 210 -2.05 11.44 -1.21
C ASN A 210 -2.12 12.92 -1.65
N ASP A 211 -2.38 13.18 -2.93
CA ASP A 211 -2.42 14.53 -3.52
C ASP A 211 -1.19 15.39 -3.23
N VAL A 212 -0.03 14.78 -3.02
CA VAL A 212 1.23 15.51 -2.84
C VAL A 212 1.84 15.80 -4.21
N ASP A 213 2.13 17.06 -4.47
CA ASP A 213 2.87 17.47 -5.66
C ASP A 213 4.39 17.35 -5.40
N HIS A 214 5.07 16.61 -6.27
CA HIS A 214 6.51 16.49 -6.39
C HIS A 214 7.00 17.30 -7.59
N LEU A 215 8.29 17.65 -7.61
CA LEU A 215 8.87 18.47 -8.68
C LEU A 215 10.05 17.75 -9.33
N ALA A 216 10.07 17.66 -10.66
CA ALA A 216 11.25 17.28 -11.42
C ALA A 216 11.83 18.52 -12.11
N LEU A 217 13.10 18.83 -11.84
CA LEU A 217 13.86 19.85 -12.55
C LEU A 217 14.74 19.16 -13.58
N VAL A 218 14.36 19.27 -14.84
CA VAL A 218 14.99 18.59 -15.98
C VAL A 218 15.83 19.59 -16.77
N MET A 219 17.04 19.19 -17.14
CA MET A 219 17.88 19.93 -18.07
C MET A 219 18.25 19.05 -19.25
N GLY A 220 18.22 19.63 -20.45
CA GLY A 220 18.59 18.95 -21.69
C GLY A 220 17.62 17.85 -22.10
N GLU A 221 18.04 17.09 -23.11
CA GLU A 221 17.33 15.93 -23.65
C GLU A 221 18.31 14.75 -23.72
N TRP A 222 17.79 13.52 -23.71
CA TRP A 222 18.58 12.31 -23.74
C TRP A 222 17.77 11.12 -24.27
N ASP A 223 18.48 10.12 -24.79
CA ASP A 223 17.90 8.87 -25.23
C ASP A 223 17.95 7.81 -24.11
N ALA A 224 17.19 6.73 -24.26
CA ALA A 224 17.11 5.66 -23.26
C ALA A 224 18.45 4.96 -22.95
N GLN A 225 19.44 5.08 -23.84
CA GLN A 225 20.77 4.48 -23.69
C GLN A 225 21.78 5.43 -23.03
N ASP A 226 21.41 6.69 -22.83
CA ASP A 226 22.29 7.68 -22.22
C ASP A 226 22.37 7.51 -20.70
N SER A 227 23.58 7.58 -20.15
CA SER A 227 23.77 7.75 -18.71
C SER A 227 23.55 9.23 -18.35
N VAL A 228 22.58 9.49 -17.47
CA VAL A 228 22.20 10.84 -17.04
C VAL A 228 22.34 11.01 -15.52
N PRO A 229 22.87 12.16 -15.06
CA PRO A 229 22.95 12.42 -13.63
C PRO A 229 21.55 12.64 -13.05
N VAL A 230 21.22 11.86 -12.02
CA VAL A 230 19.95 11.92 -11.29
C VAL A 230 20.23 12.26 -9.83
N ARG A 231 19.53 13.27 -9.29
CA ARG A 231 19.50 13.56 -7.86
C ARG A 231 18.10 13.35 -7.32
N MET A 232 17.91 12.31 -6.52
CA MET A 232 16.74 12.17 -5.65
C MET A 232 16.94 13.06 -4.42
N HIS A 233 16.11 14.08 -4.24
CA HIS A 233 16.22 15.04 -3.15
C HIS A 233 14.97 15.05 -2.28
N ALA A 234 15.12 14.66 -1.03
CA ALA A 234 14.06 14.75 -0.03
C ALA A 234 13.99 16.18 0.53
N SER A 235 12.87 16.88 0.28
CA SER A 235 12.67 18.28 0.64
C SER A 235 12.93 18.56 2.12
N SER A 236 13.57 19.69 2.41
CA SER A 236 13.76 20.24 3.74
C SER A 236 13.60 21.75 3.64
N MET A 237 12.55 22.33 4.21
CA MET A 237 12.37 23.79 4.12
C MET A 237 13.55 24.50 4.78
N VAL A 238 13.97 24.00 5.96
CA VAL A 238 15.05 24.59 6.72
C VAL A 238 16.39 24.40 6.01
N GLY A 239 16.66 23.18 5.55
CA GLY A 239 17.90 22.87 4.83
C GLY A 239 18.01 23.59 3.49
N ASP A 240 16.97 23.52 2.66
CA ASP A 240 17.01 23.95 1.27
C ASP A 240 16.86 25.48 1.14
N ILE A 241 16.00 26.13 1.94
CA ILE A 241 15.80 27.59 1.85
C ILE A 241 16.86 28.35 2.65
N PHE A 242 17.10 27.95 3.90
CA PHE A 242 18.05 28.67 4.78
C PHE A 242 19.48 28.14 4.71
N GLN A 243 19.75 27.12 3.88
CA GLN A 243 21.09 26.61 3.59
C GLN A 243 21.87 26.19 4.85
N VAL A 244 21.18 25.52 5.78
CA VAL A 244 21.79 25.11 7.05
C VAL A 244 22.90 24.07 6.81
N THR A 245 24.06 24.30 7.41
CA THR A 245 25.28 23.50 7.20
C THR A 245 25.37 22.26 8.08
N ASP A 246 24.64 22.21 9.19
CA ASP A 246 24.73 21.14 10.19
C ASP A 246 24.43 19.75 9.60
N PHE A 247 23.64 19.66 8.52
CA PHE A 247 23.23 18.40 7.89
C PHE A 247 23.32 18.38 6.36
N GLY A 248 23.97 19.38 5.73
CA GLY A 248 24.38 19.36 4.31
C GLY A 248 23.31 19.44 3.21
N LYS A 249 22.02 19.24 3.51
CA LYS A 249 20.98 19.07 2.48
C LYS A 249 20.83 20.21 1.46
N GLY A 250 20.79 21.46 1.92
CA GLY A 250 20.65 22.62 1.04
C GLY A 250 21.84 22.81 0.10
N PRO A 251 23.08 22.82 0.62
CA PRO A 251 24.28 22.84 -0.21
C PRO A 251 24.36 21.67 -1.21
N GLU A 252 23.91 20.47 -0.82
CA GLU A 252 23.86 19.31 -1.73
C GLU A 252 22.88 19.49 -2.90
N LEU A 253 21.69 20.07 -2.66
CA LEU A 253 20.73 20.38 -3.73
C LEU A 253 21.36 21.31 -4.77
N HIS A 254 21.97 22.40 -4.30
CA HIS A 254 22.61 23.38 -5.16
C HIS A 254 23.84 22.81 -5.88
N ALA A 255 24.63 21.98 -5.21
CA ALA A 255 25.75 21.28 -5.84
C ALA A 255 25.27 20.35 -6.97
N ALA A 256 24.17 19.61 -6.75
CA ALA A 256 23.58 18.75 -7.77
C ALA A 256 23.07 19.55 -8.97
N MET A 257 22.38 20.68 -8.74
CA MET A 257 21.91 21.55 -9.83
C MET A 257 23.07 22.10 -10.66
N LYS A 258 24.15 22.58 -10.01
CA LYS A 258 25.37 23.03 -10.71
C LYS A 258 26.05 21.91 -11.48
N HIS A 259 26.09 20.70 -10.91
CA HIS A 259 26.68 19.54 -11.56
C HIS A 259 25.91 19.16 -12.83
N ILE A 260 24.57 19.11 -12.74
CA ILE A 260 23.69 18.87 -13.89
C ILE A 260 23.86 19.97 -14.94
N GLN A 261 23.96 21.24 -14.52
CA GLN A 261 24.24 22.35 -15.41
C GLN A 261 25.55 22.16 -16.20
N ALA A 262 26.63 21.79 -15.52
CA ALA A 262 27.92 21.55 -16.17
C ALA A 262 27.88 20.36 -17.14
N HIS A 263 27.02 19.36 -16.88
CA HIS A 263 26.82 18.21 -17.79
C HIS A 263 25.91 18.55 -18.98
N GLY A 264 25.12 19.62 -18.89
CA GLY A 264 24.15 20.02 -19.92
C GLY A 264 22.89 19.15 -19.99
N ARG A 265 22.83 18.05 -19.24
CA ARG A 265 21.67 17.17 -19.12
C ARG A 265 21.57 16.50 -17.77
N GLY A 266 20.35 16.23 -17.31
CA GLY A 266 20.08 15.50 -16.06
C GLY A 266 18.78 15.92 -15.39
N VAL A 267 18.50 15.34 -14.23
CA VAL A 267 17.28 15.61 -13.48
C VAL A 267 17.51 15.66 -11.96
N VAL A 268 16.90 16.66 -11.32
CA VAL A 268 16.66 16.65 -9.87
C VAL A 268 15.21 16.28 -9.63
N VAL A 269 14.96 15.19 -8.90
CA VAL A 269 13.63 14.81 -8.44
C VAL A 269 13.47 15.25 -6.99
N PHE A 270 12.68 16.29 -6.78
CA PHE A 270 12.40 16.88 -5.49
C PHE A 270 11.14 16.25 -4.87
N ILE A 271 11.35 15.36 -3.90
CA ILE A 271 10.31 14.64 -3.17
C ILE A 271 9.84 15.50 -2.00
N ASN A 272 8.65 16.08 -2.18
CA ASN A 272 8.00 16.90 -1.18
C ASN A 272 7.51 16.07 0.03
N LYS A 273 7.97 16.43 1.23
CA LYS A 273 7.61 15.79 2.50
C LYS A 273 6.55 16.55 3.31
N SER A 274 6.22 17.78 2.93
CA SER A 274 5.50 18.74 3.81
C SER A 274 4.04 18.36 4.14
N ARG A 275 3.43 17.43 3.39
CA ARG A 275 2.05 16.99 3.62
C ARG A 275 1.90 15.75 4.51
N GLN A 276 2.99 15.07 4.91
CA GLN A 276 2.93 13.92 5.81
C GLN A 276 3.02 14.33 7.30
N GLY A 277 2.24 15.34 7.71
CA GLY A 277 2.06 15.69 9.13
C GLY A 277 3.26 16.33 9.84
N GLY A 278 4.31 16.71 9.10
CA GLY A 278 5.47 17.42 9.63
C GLY A 278 5.51 18.85 9.11
N GLY A 279 4.84 19.77 9.80
CA GLY A 279 4.98 21.20 9.47
C GLY A 279 6.39 21.70 9.77
N LEU A 280 6.64 22.99 9.55
CA LEU A 280 7.91 23.63 9.91
C LEU A 280 8.33 23.33 11.37
N ALA A 281 7.36 23.25 12.29
CA ALA A 281 7.59 22.92 13.69
C ALA A 281 8.20 21.51 13.88
N ASP A 282 7.74 20.52 13.14
CA ASP A 282 8.25 19.14 13.27
C ASP A 282 9.61 18.98 12.58
N GLU A 283 9.86 19.73 11.50
CA GLU A 283 11.19 19.83 10.91
C GLU A 283 12.20 20.41 11.92
N LEU A 284 11.82 21.44 12.67
CA LEU A 284 12.65 22.03 13.74
C LEU A 284 12.87 21.07 14.91
N LYS A 285 11.83 20.33 15.34
CA LYS A 285 11.97 19.29 16.38
C LYS A 285 12.93 18.18 15.93
N ALA A 286 12.79 17.70 14.69
CA ALA A 286 13.68 16.69 14.13
C ALA A 286 15.12 17.19 14.00
N TYR A 287 15.30 18.46 13.60
CA TYR A 287 16.61 19.12 13.57
C TYR A 287 17.24 19.18 14.97
N ALA A 288 16.49 19.60 16.00
CA ALA A 288 16.97 19.63 17.38
C ALA A 288 17.34 18.23 17.91
N ALA A 289 16.50 17.22 17.65
CA ALA A 289 16.77 15.83 18.03
C ALA A 289 18.04 15.29 17.36
N LYS A 290 18.24 15.56 16.07
CA LYS A 290 19.45 15.15 15.35
C LYS A 290 20.71 15.80 15.92
N LYS A 291 20.64 17.09 16.25
CA LYS A 291 21.78 17.82 16.83
C LYS A 291 22.22 17.23 18.17
N LEU A 292 21.26 16.79 18.99
CA LEU A 292 21.52 16.08 20.25
C LEU A 292 22.15 14.70 20.02
N SER A 293 21.78 13.98 18.96
CA SER A 293 22.37 12.66 18.65
C SER A 293 23.76 12.72 18.01
N SER A 294 24.14 13.87 17.47
CA SER A 294 25.47 14.10 16.85
C SER A 294 26.51 14.68 17.82
N GLN A 295 26.13 14.91 19.07
CA GLN A 295 27.00 15.32 20.17
C GLN A 295 27.32 14.10 21.05
#